data_AF-A0A2P2EB54-F1
#
_entry.id   AF-A0A2P2EB54-F1
#
_cell.length_a   1.000
_cell.length_b   1.000
_cell.length_c   1.000
_cell.angle_alpha   90.00
_cell.angle_beta   90.00
_cell.angle_gamma   90.00
#
_symmetry.space_group_name_H-M   'P 1'
#
loop_
_entity.id
_entity.type
_entity.pdbx_description
1 polymer ?
#
loop_
_entity_poly.entity_id
_entity_poly.type
_entity_poly.pdbx_seq_one_letter_code
_entity_poly.pdbx_strand_id
1 'polypeptide(L)'
;MARRVDPALTKRALSALKRAAEKARSSQEGLTDWETEFLGSVEERLTRYGSAFHDPDKGQLSAPLSLRQGLKVRQISKKAERETARREAIVGEDEAEPAKKPTAKPRKALTSKKPLKASQGISRRTGLARKGWRRPG
;
A
#
# COMPACT_ATOMS: atom_id res chain seq x y z
N MET A 1 -18.81 22.53 0.44
CA MET A 1 -19.39 21.30 1.04
C MET A 1 -18.26 20.45 1.62
N ALA A 2 -18.38 19.96 2.86
CA ALA A 2 -17.42 19.02 3.42
C ALA A 2 -17.49 17.71 2.62
N ARG A 3 -16.36 17.26 2.05
CA ARG A 3 -16.31 15.97 1.35
C ARG A 3 -16.48 14.86 2.40
N ARG A 4 -17.39 13.91 2.17
CA ARG A 4 -17.46 12.69 3.01
C ARG A 4 -16.27 11.79 2.66
N VAL A 5 -15.22 11.87 3.47
CA VAL A 5 -14.14 10.87 3.50
C VAL A 5 -14.50 9.81 4.54
N ASP A 6 -14.18 8.55 4.23
CA ASP A 6 -14.38 7.45 5.17
C ASP A 6 -13.51 7.66 6.43
N PRO A 7 -14.10 7.65 7.64
CA PRO A 7 -13.36 7.83 8.89
C PRO A 7 -12.24 6.79 9.09
N ALA A 8 -12.39 5.58 8.52
CA ALA A 8 -11.34 4.57 8.56
C ALA A 8 -10.10 5.00 7.76
N LEU A 9 -10.29 5.68 6.63
CA LEU A 9 -9.19 6.22 5.84
C LEU A 9 -8.52 7.40 6.56
N THR A 10 -9.30 8.29 7.17
CA THR A 10 -8.77 9.38 8.01
C THR A 10 -7.92 8.84 9.15
N LYS A 11 -8.39 7.80 9.87
CA LYS A 11 -7.64 7.14 10.94
C LYS A 11 -6.35 6.50 10.44
N ARG A 12 -6.37 5.89 9.25
CA ARG A 12 -5.16 5.35 8.59
C ARG A 12 -4.16 6.46 8.25
N ALA A 13 -4.63 7.61 7.77
CA ALA A 13 -3.77 8.76 7.49
C ALA A 13 -3.14 9.31 8.78
N LEU A 14 -3.92 9.50 9.85
CA LEU A 14 -3.38 9.91 11.16
C LEU A 14 -2.33 8.92 11.68
N SER A 15 -2.59 7.62 11.55
CA SER A 15 -1.62 6.59 11.92
C SER A 15 -0.34 6.65 11.09
N ALA A 16 -0.44 7.01 9.81
CA ALA A 16 0.73 7.19 8.94
C ALA A 16 1.56 8.42 9.34
N LEU A 17 0.91 9.54 9.71
CA LEU A 17 1.61 10.74 10.21
C LEU A 17 2.35 10.42 11.50
N LYS A 18 1.70 9.75 12.46
CA LYS A 18 2.34 9.34 13.72
C LYS A 18 3.55 8.45 13.47
N ARG A 19 3.43 7.45 12.59
CA ARG A 19 4.55 6.57 12.23
C ARG A 19 5.70 7.34 11.57
N ALA A 20 5.39 8.31 10.69
CA ALA A 20 6.42 9.12 10.06
C ALA A 20 7.14 10.01 11.10
N ALA A 21 6.40 10.61 12.02
CA ALA A 21 6.96 11.39 13.12
C ALA A 21 7.85 10.54 14.03
N GLU A 22 7.40 9.36 14.47
CA GLU A 22 8.18 8.44 15.31
C GLU A 22 9.46 7.97 14.61
N LYS A 23 9.38 7.62 13.32
CA LYS A 23 10.58 7.26 12.55
C LYS A 23 11.57 8.41 12.47
N ALA A 24 11.09 9.61 12.15
CA ALA A 24 11.98 10.77 12.06
C ALA A 24 12.56 11.16 13.44
N ARG A 25 11.84 10.98 14.55
CA ARG A 25 12.37 11.12 15.92
C ARG A 25 13.49 10.13 16.25
N SER A 26 13.44 8.91 15.70
CA SER A 26 14.53 7.93 15.86
C SER A 26 15.77 8.22 15.00
N SER A 27 15.65 9.14 14.04
CA SER A 27 16.75 9.65 13.21
C SER A 27 17.60 10.66 13.98
N GLN A 28 18.89 10.81 13.67
CA GLN A 28 19.72 11.90 14.24
C GLN A 28 19.26 13.25 13.73
N GLU A 29 18.95 13.32 12.43
CA GLU A 29 18.62 14.57 11.76
C GLU A 29 17.19 15.05 12.09
N GLY A 30 16.38 14.21 12.75
CA GLY A 30 15.05 14.58 13.20
C GLY A 30 14.09 14.99 12.09
N LEU A 31 13.02 15.67 12.48
CA LEU A 31 12.20 16.44 11.55
C LEU A 31 12.78 17.85 11.44
N THR A 32 12.73 18.42 10.24
CA THR A 32 12.95 19.86 10.10
C THR A 32 11.78 20.65 10.70
N ASP A 33 11.99 21.93 11.03
CA ASP A 33 10.93 22.80 11.53
C ASP A 33 9.72 22.81 10.60
N TRP A 34 9.97 22.95 9.30
CA TRP A 34 8.94 22.89 8.27
C TRP A 34 8.23 21.53 8.19
N GLU A 35 8.94 20.41 8.38
CA GLU A 35 8.32 19.07 8.40
C GLU A 35 7.43 18.87 9.63
N THR A 36 7.81 19.45 10.77
CA THR A 36 7.02 19.44 12.00
C THR A 36 5.73 20.24 11.82
N GLU A 37 5.81 21.46 11.29
CA GLU A 37 4.64 22.28 10.95
C GLU A 37 3.75 21.61 9.90
N PHE A 38 4.36 20.97 8.90
CA PHE A 38 3.63 20.22 7.88
C PHE A 38 2.80 19.09 8.50
N LEU A 39 3.39 18.25 9.36
CA LEU A 39 2.65 17.14 9.99
C LEU A 39 1.54 17.66 10.89
N GLY A 40 1.80 18.70 11.70
CA GLY A 40 0.80 19.30 12.59
C GLY A 40 -0.38 19.88 11.82
N SER A 41 -0.12 20.67 10.78
CA SER A 41 -1.19 21.29 9.97
C SER A 41 -2.03 20.27 9.20
N VAL A 42 -1.45 19.13 8.80
CA VAL A 42 -2.18 18.04 8.16
C VAL A 42 -3.02 17.27 9.19
N GLU A 43 -2.46 16.99 10.36
CA GLU A 43 -3.17 16.32 11.47
C GLU A 43 -4.39 17.13 11.93
N GLU A 44 -4.24 18.45 12.08
CA GLU A 44 -5.34 19.34 12.46
C GLU A 44 -6.49 19.28 11.44
N ARG A 45 -6.19 19.36 10.14
CA ARG A 45 -7.22 19.28 9.08
C ARG A 45 -7.90 17.93 9.02
N LEU A 46 -7.14 16.84 9.19
CA LEU A 46 -7.72 15.50 9.23
C LEU A 46 -8.67 15.35 10.42
N THR A 47 -8.32 15.92 11.57
CA THR A 47 -9.14 15.88 12.78
C THR A 47 -10.40 16.74 12.62
N ARG A 48 -10.28 17.94 12.05
CA ARG A 48 -11.38 18.90 11.91
C ARG A 48 -12.34 18.56 10.77
N TYR A 49 -11.83 18.07 9.64
CA TYR A 49 -12.61 17.94 8.39
C TYR A 49 -12.63 16.51 7.83
N GLY A 50 -11.86 15.58 8.39
CA GLY A 50 -11.68 14.23 7.82
C GLY A 50 -10.77 14.16 6.60
N SER A 51 -10.42 15.31 5.99
CA SER A 51 -9.55 15.42 4.81
C SER A 51 -8.61 16.61 4.93
N ALA A 52 -7.35 16.42 4.53
CA ALA A 52 -6.31 17.44 4.56
C ALA A 52 -6.29 18.35 3.31
N PHE A 53 -7.16 18.10 2.34
CA PHE A 53 -7.28 18.89 1.12
C PHE A 53 -8.75 19.00 0.69
N HIS A 54 -9.07 19.98 -0.16
CA HIS A 54 -10.42 20.18 -0.71
C HIS A 54 -10.50 19.97 -2.22
N ASP A 55 -9.41 20.33 -2.90
CA ASP A 55 -9.31 20.37 -4.35
C ASP A 55 -9.26 18.96 -4.99
N PRO A 56 -10.19 18.60 -5.89
CA PRO A 56 -10.17 17.31 -6.58
C PRO A 56 -8.95 17.10 -7.48
N ASP A 57 -8.33 18.16 -8.01
CA ASP A 57 -7.17 18.05 -8.89
C ASP A 57 -5.90 17.64 -8.12
N LYS A 58 -5.93 17.75 -6.79
CA LYS A 58 -4.80 17.42 -5.91
C LYS A 58 -4.79 15.95 -5.47
N GLY A 59 -5.81 15.17 -5.82
CA GLY A 59 -5.85 13.73 -5.52
C GLY A 59 -7.25 13.13 -5.53
N GLN A 60 -7.33 11.84 -5.22
CA GLN A 60 -8.60 11.11 -5.22
C GLN A 60 -9.62 11.71 -4.25
N LEU A 61 -10.84 11.92 -4.71
CA LEU A 61 -11.95 12.49 -3.93
C LEU A 61 -12.23 11.75 -2.61
N SER A 62 -12.02 10.43 -2.59
CA SER A 62 -12.22 9.57 -1.42
C SER A 62 -11.01 9.53 -0.48
N ALA A 63 -9.86 10.07 -0.90
CA ALA A 63 -8.65 10.01 -0.09
C ALA A 63 -8.65 11.14 0.97
N PRO A 64 -8.12 10.86 2.17
CA PRO A 64 -7.93 11.87 3.21
C PRO A 64 -6.73 12.79 2.94
N LEU A 65 -5.76 12.36 2.13
CA LEU A 65 -4.54 13.11 1.81
C LEU A 65 -4.47 13.37 0.30
N SER A 66 -3.94 14.54 -0.07
CA SER A 66 -3.55 14.80 -1.47
C SER A 66 -2.37 13.91 -1.87
N LEU A 67 -2.17 13.75 -3.17
CA LEU A 67 -1.04 12.97 -3.71
C LEU A 67 0.30 13.50 -3.19
N ARG A 68 0.50 14.81 -3.22
CA ARG A 68 1.74 15.47 -2.76
C ARG A 68 1.95 15.33 -1.25
N GLN A 69 0.89 15.47 -0.45
CA GLN A 69 0.98 15.24 1.01
C GLN A 69 1.39 13.80 1.31
N GLY A 70 0.77 12.82 0.66
CA GLY A 70 1.14 11.41 0.83
C GLY A 70 2.60 11.12 0.42
N LEU A 71 3.09 11.74 -0.65
CA LEU A 71 4.49 11.65 -1.06
C LEU A 71 5.45 12.27 -0.03
N LYS A 72 5.09 13.41 0.56
CA LYS A 72 5.92 14.05 1.58
C LYS A 72 6.03 13.20 2.85
N VAL A 73 4.92 12.64 3.35
CA VAL A 73 4.93 11.71 4.51
C VAL A 73 5.82 10.49 4.24
N ARG A 74 5.78 9.95 3.02
CA ARG A 74 6.68 8.87 2.59
C ARG A 74 8.14 9.31 2.53
N GLN A 75 8.42 10.52 2.07
CA GLN A 75 9.78 11.05 2.03
C GLN A 75 10.37 11.18 3.44
N ILE A 76 9.61 11.72 4.40
CA ILE A 76 10.00 11.81 5.82
C ILE A 76 10.33 10.41 6.35
N SER A 77 9.44 9.44 6.13
CA SER A 77 9.65 8.06 6.59
C SER A 77 10.91 7.42 5.98
N LYS A 78 11.14 7.62 4.67
CA LYS A 78 12.32 7.08 3.97
C LYS A 78 13.62 7.76 4.37
N LYS A 79 13.58 9.06 4.66
CA LYS A 79 14.73 9.82 5.16
C LYS A 79 15.24 9.18 6.45
N ALA A 80 14.32 8.96 7.38
CA ALA A 80 14.61 8.27 8.64
C ALA A 80 15.18 6.86 8.43
N GLU A 81 14.52 6.03 7.61
CA GLU A 81 14.99 4.66 7.32
C GLU A 81 16.38 4.62 6.67
N ARG A 82 16.68 5.57 5.77
CA ARG A 82 18.00 5.66 5.12
C ARG A 82 19.08 6.00 6.14
N GLU A 83 18.77 6.87 7.09
CA GLU A 83 19.71 7.28 8.12
C GLU A 83 19.99 6.16 9.13
N THR A 84 18.94 5.42 9.55
CA THR A 84 19.12 4.24 10.40
C THR A 84 19.93 3.15 9.68
N ALA A 85 19.64 2.86 8.42
CA ALA A 85 20.40 1.88 7.64
C ALA A 85 21.86 2.30 7.42
N ARG A 86 22.13 3.61 7.23
CA ARG A 86 23.50 4.12 7.12
C ARG A 86 24.27 3.92 8.43
N ARG A 87 23.61 4.11 9.59
CA ARG A 87 24.22 3.86 10.91
C ARG A 87 24.54 2.37 11.11
N GLU A 88 23.59 1.49 10.80
CA GLU A 88 23.81 0.04 10.88
C GLU A 88 25.00 -0.41 10.03
N ALA A 89 25.17 0.18 8.84
CA ALA A 89 26.32 -0.11 7.98
C ALA A 89 27.67 0.40 8.53
N ILE A 90 27.67 1.49 9.32
CA ILE A 90 28.90 2.05 9.92
C ILE A 90 29.29 1.31 11.21
N VAL A 91 28.31 0.87 12.01
CA VAL A 91 28.57 0.16 13.28
C VAL A 91 28.94 -1.31 13.07
N GLY A 92 28.65 -1.88 11.90
CA GLY A 92 28.98 -3.27 11.54
C GLY A 92 30.43 -3.52 11.10
N GLU A 93 31.35 -2.55 11.21
CA GLU A 93 32.74 -2.72 10.77
C GLU A 93 33.71 -3.22 11.86
N ASP A 94 33.32 -3.30 13.15
CA ASP A 94 34.23 -3.71 14.23
C ASP A 94 34.03 -5.13 14.80
N GLU A 95 32.99 -5.88 14.45
CA GLU A 95 32.86 -7.30 14.89
C GLU A 95 32.13 -8.18 13.85
N ALA A 96 32.85 -9.20 13.36
CA ALA A 96 32.41 -10.46 12.74
C ALA A 96 32.05 -10.55 11.23
N GLU A 97 32.93 -11.29 10.51
CA GLU A 97 32.78 -12.18 9.33
C GLU A 97 31.75 -11.96 8.18
N PRO A 98 32.13 -12.29 6.93
CA PRO A 98 31.37 -11.93 5.73
C PRO A 98 30.17 -12.87 5.49
N ALA A 99 28.99 -12.49 5.99
CA ALA A 99 27.77 -13.25 5.71
C ALA A 99 26.56 -12.38 5.34
N LYS A 100 26.21 -12.49 4.04
CA LYS A 100 24.89 -12.35 3.40
C LYS A 100 24.49 -10.96 2.91
N LYS A 101 24.88 -10.72 1.65
CA LYS A 101 24.22 -9.83 0.68
C LYS A 101 22.68 -9.90 0.86
N PRO A 102 21.95 -8.77 0.80
CA PRO A 102 20.49 -8.82 0.79
C PRO A 102 20.07 -9.55 -0.48
N THR A 103 19.62 -10.79 -0.35
CA THR A 103 18.96 -11.51 -1.43
C THR A 103 17.70 -10.72 -1.74
N ALA A 104 17.75 -9.97 -2.85
CA ALA A 104 16.57 -9.39 -3.45
C ALA A 104 15.58 -10.54 -3.62
N LYS A 105 14.53 -10.59 -2.78
CA LYS A 105 13.43 -11.53 -2.96
C LYS A 105 13.00 -11.39 -4.42
N PRO A 106 12.98 -12.48 -5.21
CA PRO A 106 12.54 -12.38 -6.58
C PRO A 106 11.13 -11.81 -6.55
N ARG A 107 10.92 -10.68 -7.23
CA ARG A 107 9.57 -10.20 -7.51
C ARG A 107 8.85 -11.38 -8.14
N LYS A 108 7.82 -11.91 -7.47
CA LYS A 108 6.94 -12.93 -8.07
C LYS A 108 6.58 -12.42 -9.45
N ALA A 109 7.05 -13.11 -10.48
CA ALA A 109 6.68 -12.80 -11.85
C ALA A 109 5.14 -12.75 -11.89
N LEU A 110 4.58 -11.68 -12.47
CA LEU A 110 3.18 -11.70 -12.85
C LEU A 110 3.01 -12.92 -13.74
N THR A 111 2.41 -13.98 -13.20
CA THR A 111 2.10 -15.16 -14.00
C THR A 111 1.16 -14.66 -15.08
N SER A 112 1.61 -14.81 -16.31
CA SER A 112 0.82 -14.52 -17.49
C SER A 112 -0.53 -15.23 -17.35
N LYS A 113 -1.56 -14.51 -17.77
CA LYS A 113 -2.97 -14.89 -17.73
C LYS A 113 -3.12 -16.32 -18.24
N LYS A 114 -3.87 -17.16 -17.50
CA LYS A 114 -4.34 -18.45 -18.00
C LYS A 114 -5.01 -18.24 -19.37
N PRO A 115 -4.63 -18.95 -20.44
CA PRO A 115 -5.38 -18.90 -21.67
C PRO A 115 -6.76 -19.49 -21.42
N LEU A 116 -7.80 -18.77 -21.84
CA LEU A 116 -9.17 -19.27 -21.90
C LEU A 116 -9.14 -20.56 -22.72
N LYS A 117 -9.47 -21.68 -22.07
CA LYS A 117 -9.49 -23.00 -22.71
C LYS A 117 -10.55 -22.96 -23.82
N ALA A 118 -10.10 -23.01 -25.07
CA ALA A 118 -10.96 -23.15 -26.22
C ALA A 118 -11.86 -24.37 -26.01
N SER A 119 -13.18 -24.14 -26.09
CA SER A 119 -14.22 -25.16 -26.03
C SER A 119 -13.95 -26.22 -27.09
N GLN A 120 -13.39 -27.36 -26.68
CA GLN A 120 -13.33 -28.55 -27.52
C GLN A 120 -14.74 -29.14 -27.62
N GLY A 121 -15.24 -29.20 -28.85
CA GLY A 121 -16.01 -30.33 -29.34
C GLY A 121 -17.47 -30.38 -28.91
N ILE A 122 -18.33 -29.80 -29.75
CA ILE A 122 -19.68 -30.33 -29.96
C ILE A 122 -19.52 -31.73 -30.58
N SER A 123 -19.34 -32.75 -29.74
CA SER A 123 -19.43 -34.14 -30.18
C SER A 123 -20.90 -34.51 -30.32
N ARG A 124 -21.39 -34.40 -31.55
CA ARG A 124 -22.56 -35.15 -32.01
C ARG A 124 -22.26 -36.63 -31.80
N ARG A 125 -22.95 -37.27 -30.86
CA ARG A 125 -23.04 -38.73 -30.81
C ARG A 125 -24.48 -39.11 -31.12
N THR A 126 -24.70 -39.34 -32.41
CA THR A 126 -25.73 -40.21 -32.94
C THR A 126 -25.59 -41.60 -32.31
N GLY A 127 -26.70 -42.24 -31.95
CA GLY A 127 -26.67 -43.63 -31.48
C GLY A 127 -27.91 -44.06 -30.70
N LEU A 128 -28.91 -44.53 -31.45
CA LEU A 128 -30.00 -45.42 -31.03
C LEU A 128 -29.62 -46.38 -29.88
N ALA A 129 -30.46 -46.45 -28.83
CA ALA A 129 -30.80 -47.72 -28.19
C ALA A 129 -32.12 -47.60 -27.39
N ARG A 130 -33.07 -48.43 -27.78
CA ARG A 130 -34.39 -48.65 -27.18
C ARG A 130 -34.30 -49.46 -25.88
N LYS A 131 -35.40 -49.43 -25.13
CA LYS A 131 -35.79 -50.16 -23.89
C LYS A 131 -35.74 -49.23 -22.68
N GLY A 132 -36.82 -48.82 -22.03
CA GLY A 132 -38.14 -49.41 -21.89
C GLY A 132 -38.46 -49.47 -20.38
N TRP A 133 -39.72 -49.19 -20.05
CA TRP A 133 -40.45 -49.54 -18.82
C TRP A 133 -40.66 -48.45 -17.74
N ARG A 134 -41.96 -48.12 -17.65
CA ARG A 134 -42.83 -47.86 -16.47
C ARG A 134 -42.93 -46.46 -15.84
N ARG A 135 -44.14 -45.90 -15.99
CA ARG A 135 -44.81 -44.90 -15.13
C ARG A 135 -45.19 -45.53 -13.77
N PRO A 136 -45.31 -44.71 -12.71
CA PRO A 136 -46.60 -44.52 -12.04
C PRO A 136 -46.81 -43.04 -11.68
N GLY A 137 -48.00 -42.46 -11.50
CA GLY A 137 -49.40 -42.85 -11.61
C GLY A 137 -50.18 -41.56 -11.82
#